data_AF-A0A9D6FGX0-F1
#
_entry.id   AF-A0A9D6FGX0-F1
#
_cell.length_a   1.000
_cell.length_b   1.000
_cell.length_c   1.000
_cell.angle_alpha   90.00
_cell.angle_beta   90.00
_cell.angle_gamma   90.00
#
_symmetry.space_group_name_H-M   'P 1'
#
loop_
_entity.id
_entity.type
_entity.pdbx_description
1 polymer ?
#
loop_
_entity_poly.entity_id
_entity_poly.type
_entity_poly.pdbx_seq_one_letter_code
_entity_poly.pdbx_strand_id
1 'polypeptide(L)'
;MTLRQQIQIILDTHHADTKQKLPELAARIEALRKTKSGDQQTDRLARAFMQIKGEMESHMMKEEMILFPMIERAEAGMGMTGCGVQGPVSQMLYEHREAKNLLLEMTDAVKRIDGIDPEIATAVTWLNDDLYEHIRKEEEELFPGAMKACGAGMEA
;
A
#
# COMPACT_ATOMS: atom_id res chain seq x y z
N MET A 1 11.60 -2.66 -19.00
CA MET A 1 11.73 -3.44 -17.75
C MET A 1 10.79 -4.63 -17.86
N THR A 2 11.18 -5.80 -17.39
CA THR A 2 10.29 -6.98 -17.30
C THR A 2 9.31 -6.81 -16.12
N LEU A 3 8.18 -7.51 -16.12
CA LEU A 3 7.23 -7.52 -15.01
C LEU A 3 7.90 -8.08 -13.75
N ARG A 4 8.70 -9.15 -13.88
CA ARG A 4 9.54 -9.65 -12.77
C ARG A 4 10.45 -8.56 -12.19
N GLN A 5 11.11 -7.75 -13.02
CA GLN A 5 11.95 -6.66 -12.53
C GLN A 5 11.15 -5.57 -11.81
N GLN A 6 9.95 -5.25 -12.29
CA GLN A 6 9.05 -4.29 -11.62
C GLN A 6 8.61 -4.81 -10.24
N ILE A 7 8.20 -6.07 -10.17
CA ILE A 7 7.86 -6.76 -8.91
C ILE A 7 9.02 -6.67 -7.94
N GLN A 8 10.24 -6.99 -8.40
CA GLN A 8 11.42 -6.97 -7.52
C GLN A 8 11.68 -5.58 -6.94
N ILE A 9 11.49 -4.50 -7.72
CA ILE A 9 11.59 -3.14 -7.19
C ILE A 9 10.53 -2.88 -6.11
N ILE A 10 9.27 -3.24 -6.37
CA ILE A 10 8.18 -3.04 -5.41
C ILE A 10 8.48 -3.77 -4.09
N LEU A 11 8.98 -5.00 -4.18
CA LEU A 11 9.36 -5.80 -3.01
C LEU A 11 10.52 -5.18 -2.23
N ASP A 12 11.59 -4.80 -2.93
CA ASP A 12 12.84 -4.37 -2.30
C ASP A 12 12.79 -2.93 -1.77
N THR A 13 11.94 -2.07 -2.34
CA THR A 13 11.80 -0.67 -1.90
C THR A 13 10.56 -0.49 -1.05
N HIS A 14 9.37 -0.70 -1.61
CA HIS A 14 8.12 -0.28 -0.98
C HIS A 14 7.68 -1.28 0.11
N HIS A 15 7.62 -2.57 -0.21
CA HIS A 15 7.16 -3.57 0.77
C HIS A 15 8.17 -3.75 1.90
N ALA A 16 9.46 -3.80 1.60
CA ALA A 16 10.52 -3.92 2.60
C ALA A 16 10.49 -2.75 3.59
N ASP A 17 10.48 -1.51 3.09
CA ASP A 17 10.47 -0.32 3.95
C ASP A 17 9.17 -0.21 4.75
N THR A 18 8.01 -0.48 4.13
CA THR A 18 6.70 -0.46 4.81
C THR A 18 6.64 -1.48 5.95
N LYS A 19 7.08 -2.72 5.71
CA LYS A 19 7.16 -3.76 6.76
C LYS A 19 8.09 -3.38 7.91
N GLN A 20 9.18 -2.67 7.62
CA GLN A 20 10.11 -2.22 8.64
C GLN A 20 9.54 -1.06 9.47
N LYS A 21 8.93 -0.07 8.82
CA LYS A 21 8.59 1.21 9.45
C LYS A 21 7.20 1.25 10.09
N LEU A 22 6.24 0.48 9.59
CA LEU A 22 4.89 0.45 10.18
C LEU A 22 4.88 0.08 11.67
N PRO A 23 5.63 -0.92 12.16
CA PRO A 23 5.69 -1.24 13.60
C PRO A 23 6.25 -0.09 14.45
N GLU A 24 7.27 0.63 13.95
CA GLU A 24 7.85 1.76 14.66
C GLU A 24 6.86 2.93 14.78
N LEU A 25 6.17 3.24 13.68
CA LEU A 25 5.13 4.28 13.68
C LEU A 25 3.96 3.90 14.59
N ALA A 26 3.58 2.62 14.64
CA ALA A 26 2.54 2.12 15.54
C ALA A 26 2.87 2.40 17.02
N ALA A 27 4.11 2.09 17.43
CA ALA A 27 4.54 2.33 18.81
C ALA A 27 4.50 3.82 19.17
N ARG A 28 4.90 4.70 18.24
CA ARG A 28 4.90 6.16 18.44
C ARG A 28 3.50 6.73 18.53
N ILE A 29 2.59 6.31 17.65
CA ILE A 29 1.20 6.76 17.67
C ILE A 29 0.49 6.29 18.95
N GLU A 30 0.76 5.08 19.42
CA GLU A 30 0.20 4.61 20.70
C GLU A 30 0.77 5.39 21.90
N ALA A 31 2.05 5.77 21.88
CA ALA A 31 2.63 6.64 22.90
C ALA A 31 2.00 8.05 22.87
N LEU A 32 1.80 8.63 21.68
CA LEU A 32 1.12 9.92 21.50
C LEU A 32 -0.31 9.88 22.04
N ARG A 33 -1.06 8.81 21.75
CA ARG A 33 -2.42 8.61 22.25
C ARG A 33 -2.51 8.59 23.77
N LYS A 34 -1.49 8.03 24.45
CA LYS A 34 -1.41 8.03 25.92
C LYS A 34 -1.11 9.42 26.48
N THR A 35 -0.23 10.18 25.85
CA THR A 35 0.15 11.53 26.33
C THR A 35 -0.90 12.59 26.03
N LYS A 36 -1.66 12.44 24.93
CA LYS A 36 -2.74 13.33 24.51
C LYS A 36 -4.13 12.68 24.62
N SER A 37 -4.36 11.95 25.71
CA SER A 37 -5.65 11.27 25.94
C SER A 37 -6.82 12.26 25.87
N GLY A 38 -7.82 11.96 25.03
CA GLY A 38 -9.01 12.80 24.83
C GLY A 38 -8.88 13.84 23.72
N ASP A 39 -7.71 13.94 23.07
CA ASP A 39 -7.55 14.76 21.86
C ASP A 39 -8.16 14.07 20.63
N GLN A 40 -9.15 14.73 20.02
CA GLN A 40 -9.91 14.16 18.91
C GLN A 40 -9.03 13.85 17.69
N GLN A 41 -8.04 14.69 17.40
CA GLN A 41 -7.20 14.53 16.21
C GLN A 41 -6.19 13.39 16.41
N THR A 42 -5.66 13.24 17.63
CA THR A 42 -4.81 12.11 18.02
C THR A 42 -5.59 10.79 17.90
N ASP A 43 -6.82 10.74 18.40
CA ASP A 43 -7.67 9.55 18.27
C ASP A 43 -8.01 9.23 16.80
N ARG A 44 -8.21 10.27 15.99
CA ARG A 44 -8.46 10.14 14.55
C ARG A 44 -7.24 9.55 13.83
N LEU A 45 -6.05 10.10 14.08
CA LEU A 45 -4.79 9.58 13.56
C LEU A 45 -4.59 8.11 13.97
N ALA A 46 -4.80 7.79 15.25
CA ALA A 46 -4.62 6.43 15.75
C ALA A 46 -5.56 5.41 15.09
N ARG A 47 -6.85 5.76 14.92
CA ARG A 47 -7.81 4.89 14.25
C ARG A 47 -7.45 4.66 12.79
N ALA A 48 -7.21 5.73 12.02
CA ALA A 48 -6.86 5.64 10.61
C ALA A 48 -5.55 4.86 10.40
N PHE A 49 -4.55 5.10 11.25
CA PHE A 49 -3.29 4.37 11.21
C PHE A 49 -3.46 2.87 11.50
N MET A 50 -4.25 2.50 12.51
CA MET A 50 -4.47 1.08 12.82
C MET A 50 -5.19 0.36 11.68
N GLN A 51 -6.11 1.04 11.00
CA GLN A 51 -6.79 0.49 9.83
C GLN A 51 -5.81 0.31 8.66
N ILE A 52 -5.08 1.35 8.25
CA ILE A 52 -4.16 1.25 7.10
C ILE A 52 -3.05 0.24 7.37
N LYS A 53 -2.55 0.13 8.61
CA LYS A 53 -1.55 -0.88 8.98
C LYS A 53 -2.07 -2.29 8.68
N GLY A 54 -3.28 -2.62 9.13
CA GLY A 54 -3.88 -3.93 8.90
C GLY A 54 -4.17 -4.19 7.42
N GLU A 55 -4.64 -3.16 6.70
CA GLU A 55 -4.85 -3.23 5.26
C GLU A 55 -3.54 -3.50 4.52
N MET A 56 -2.46 -2.76 4.79
CA MET A 56 -1.15 -2.96 4.15
C MET A 56 -0.55 -4.34 4.44
N GLU A 57 -0.65 -4.83 5.68
CA GLU A 57 -0.17 -6.18 6.03
C GLU A 57 -0.90 -7.26 5.23
N SER A 58 -2.23 -7.18 5.12
CA SER A 58 -3.00 -8.15 4.33
C SER A 58 -2.83 -7.95 2.83
N HIS A 59 -2.71 -6.71 2.36
CA HIS A 59 -2.58 -6.32 0.96
C HIS A 59 -1.28 -6.88 0.38
N MET A 60 -0.13 -6.50 0.95
CA MET A 60 1.19 -6.98 0.52
C MET A 60 1.28 -8.50 0.55
N MET A 61 0.65 -9.16 1.54
CA MET A 61 0.62 -10.62 1.61
C MET A 61 -0.10 -11.24 0.40
N LYS A 62 -1.24 -10.70 -0.03
CA LYS A 62 -1.94 -11.20 -1.22
C LYS A 62 -1.14 -10.96 -2.48
N GLU A 63 -0.44 -9.84 -2.55
CA GLU A 63 0.41 -9.53 -3.70
C GLU A 63 1.57 -10.51 -3.79
N GLU A 64 2.36 -10.61 -2.73
CA GLU A 64 3.55 -11.46 -2.64
C GLU A 64 3.24 -12.95 -2.82
N MET A 65 2.14 -13.43 -2.23
CA MET A 65 1.84 -14.85 -2.21
C MET A 65 1.01 -15.31 -3.41
N ILE A 66 0.20 -14.41 -3.99
CA ILE A 66 -0.79 -14.78 -5.02
C ILE A 66 -0.55 -13.99 -6.31
N LEU A 67 -0.71 -12.66 -6.28
CA LEU A 67 -0.74 -11.85 -7.50
C LEU A 67 0.61 -11.84 -8.22
N PHE A 68 1.71 -11.51 -7.54
CA PHE A 68 3.03 -11.44 -8.14
C PHE A 68 3.47 -12.78 -8.74
N PRO A 69 3.33 -13.94 -8.06
CA PRO A 69 3.57 -15.24 -8.67
C PRO A 69 2.69 -15.54 -9.88
N MET A 70 1.44 -15.06 -9.90
CA MET A 70 0.56 -15.18 -11.07
C MET A 70 1.07 -14.35 -12.25
N ILE A 71 1.50 -13.11 -11.99
CA ILE A 71 2.07 -12.21 -13.00
C ILE A 71 3.35 -12.80 -13.60
N GLU A 72 4.25 -13.34 -12.79
CA GLU A 72 5.48 -13.97 -13.29
C GLU A 72 5.19 -15.18 -14.19
N ARG A 73 4.20 -16.02 -13.83
CA ARG A 73 3.79 -17.15 -14.68
C ARG A 73 3.17 -16.68 -15.99
N ALA A 74 2.41 -15.59 -15.95
CA ALA A 74 1.84 -14.98 -17.15
C ALA A 74 2.93 -14.44 -18.07
N GLU A 75 3.92 -13.71 -17.54
CA GLU A 75 5.07 -13.21 -18.29
C GLU A 75 5.87 -14.35 -18.96
N ALA A 76 6.02 -15.48 -18.26
CA ALA A 76 6.70 -16.67 -18.79
C ALA A 76 5.89 -17.45 -19.86
N GLY A 77 4.68 -17.01 -20.20
CA GLY A 77 3.80 -17.72 -21.12
C GLY A 77 3.26 -19.05 -20.56
N MET A 78 3.36 -19.26 -19.24
CA MET A 78 2.89 -20.46 -18.54
C MET A 78 1.44 -20.33 -18.04
N GLY A 79 0.74 -19.26 -18.42
CA GLY A 79 -0.67 -19.07 -18.09
C GLY A 79 -1.59 -19.94 -18.94
N MET A 80 -2.63 -20.52 -18.32
CA MET A 80 -3.75 -21.06 -19.09
C MET A 80 -4.48 -19.93 -19.82
N THR A 81 -5.20 -20.22 -20.90
CA THR A 81 -6.14 -19.28 -21.53
C THR A 81 -7.01 -18.61 -20.46
N GLY A 82 -6.89 -17.29 -20.31
CA GLY A 82 -7.55 -16.52 -19.25
C GLY A 82 -6.90 -16.65 -17.87
N CYS A 83 -5.59 -16.34 -17.74
CA CYS A 83 -4.72 -16.58 -16.57
C CYS A 83 -5.25 -16.15 -15.18
N GLY A 84 -6.37 -15.43 -15.09
CA GLY A 84 -7.09 -15.13 -13.84
C GLY A 84 -6.63 -13.88 -13.09
N VAL A 85 -5.65 -13.12 -13.60
CA VAL A 85 -5.10 -11.92 -12.93
C VAL A 85 -6.11 -10.79 -12.74
N GLN A 86 -7.16 -10.73 -13.56
CA GLN A 86 -8.15 -9.64 -13.51
C GLN A 86 -8.86 -9.53 -12.15
N GLY A 87 -9.19 -10.67 -11.53
CA GLY A 87 -9.84 -10.69 -10.21
C GLY A 87 -8.95 -10.10 -9.12
N PRO A 88 -7.75 -10.66 -8.88
CA PRO A 88 -6.79 -10.10 -7.93
C PRO A 88 -6.43 -8.63 -8.20
N VAL A 89 -6.19 -8.23 -9.46
CA VAL A 89 -5.91 -6.82 -9.80
C VAL A 89 -7.08 -5.91 -9.41
N SER A 90 -8.32 -6.33 -9.68
CA SER A 90 -9.51 -5.55 -9.30
C SER A 90 -9.64 -5.39 -7.78
N GLN A 91 -9.25 -6.41 -7.02
CA GLN A 91 -9.20 -6.33 -5.56
C GLN A 91 -8.12 -5.34 -5.07
N MET A 92 -6.91 -5.37 -5.66
CA MET A 92 -5.84 -4.44 -5.27
C MET A 92 -6.24 -2.98 -5.59
N LEU A 93 -6.83 -2.72 -6.76
CA LEU A 93 -7.35 -1.40 -7.13
C LEU A 93 -8.45 -0.88 -6.18
N TYR A 94 -9.28 -1.77 -5.63
CA TYR A 94 -10.25 -1.39 -4.62
C TYR A 94 -9.54 -0.97 -3.32
N GLU A 95 -8.58 -1.76 -2.87
CA GLU A 95 -7.83 -1.49 -1.64
C GLU A 95 -6.95 -0.24 -1.74
N HIS A 96 -6.37 0.04 -2.90
CA HIS A 96 -5.62 1.28 -3.14
C HIS A 96 -6.49 2.53 -2.94
N ARG A 97 -7.77 2.48 -3.33
CA ARG A 97 -8.69 3.61 -3.12
C ARG A 97 -8.98 3.82 -1.63
N GLU A 98 -9.20 2.73 -0.88
CA GLU A 98 -9.42 2.81 0.56
C GLU A 98 -8.17 3.31 1.29
N ALA A 99 -6.99 2.81 0.93
CA ALA A 99 -5.72 3.25 1.49
C ALA A 99 -5.48 4.75 1.24
N LYS A 100 -5.73 5.26 0.03
CA LYS A 100 -5.64 6.70 -0.30
C LYS A 100 -6.54 7.55 0.60
N ASN A 101 -7.74 7.07 0.95
CA ASN A 101 -8.65 7.78 1.87
C ASN A 101 -8.09 7.84 3.30
N LEU A 102 -7.52 6.74 3.80
CA LEU A 102 -6.90 6.68 5.12
C LEU A 102 -5.66 7.57 5.22
N LEU A 103 -4.84 7.62 4.17
CA LEU A 103 -3.68 8.51 4.09
C LEU A 103 -4.11 9.99 4.16
N LEU A 104 -5.17 10.37 3.46
CA LEU A 104 -5.73 11.72 3.54
C LEU A 104 -6.20 12.04 4.96
N GLU A 105 -6.87 11.09 5.63
CA GLU A 105 -7.31 11.26 7.01
C GLU A 105 -6.12 11.42 7.97
N MET A 106 -5.08 10.60 7.83
CA MET A 106 -3.88 10.68 8.67
C MET A 106 -3.14 12.00 8.48
N THR A 107 -2.91 12.42 7.24
CA THR A 107 -2.20 13.66 6.93
C THR A 107 -2.98 14.89 7.39
N ASP A 108 -4.31 14.87 7.31
CA ASP A 108 -5.18 15.93 7.84
C ASP A 108 -5.16 15.97 9.38
N ALA A 109 -5.22 14.82 10.04
CA ALA A 109 -5.15 14.73 11.50
C ALA A 109 -3.82 15.26 12.03
N VAL A 110 -2.69 14.83 11.45
CA VAL A 110 -1.34 15.27 11.83
C VAL A 110 -1.20 16.79 11.82
N LYS A 111 -1.74 17.47 10.80
CA LYS A 111 -1.69 18.94 10.67
C LYS A 111 -2.45 19.69 11.76
N ARG A 112 -3.38 19.02 12.45
CA ARG A 112 -4.27 19.61 13.47
C ARG A 112 -3.93 19.19 14.89
N ILE A 113 -2.92 18.35 15.09
CA ILE A 113 -2.45 17.98 16.44
C ILE A 113 -1.45 19.03 16.90
N ASP A 114 -1.81 19.82 17.91
CA ASP A 114 -0.93 20.81 18.51
C ASP A 114 0.29 20.12 19.15
N GLY A 115 1.49 20.57 18.80
CA GLY A 115 2.74 20.03 19.35
C GLY A 115 2.92 18.53 19.05
N ILE A 116 2.58 18.09 17.84
CA ILE A 116 2.89 16.73 17.38
C ILE A 116 4.40 16.48 17.39
N ASP A 117 4.79 15.26 17.75
CA ASP A 117 6.17 14.79 17.59
C ASP A 117 6.59 14.90 16.11
N PRO A 118 7.65 15.65 15.79
CA PRO A 118 8.16 15.77 14.42
C PRO A 118 8.44 14.41 13.77
N GLU A 119 8.86 13.41 14.53
CA GLU A 119 9.16 12.08 13.99
C GLU A 119 7.88 11.36 13.53
N ILE A 120 6.74 11.58 14.20
CA ILE A 120 5.43 11.08 13.75
C ILE A 120 5.01 11.78 12.46
N ALA A 121 5.12 13.11 12.41
CA ALA A 121 4.74 13.88 11.22
C ALA A 121 5.57 13.49 9.99
N THR A 122 6.89 13.33 10.17
CA THR A 122 7.79 12.85 9.11
C THR A 122 7.46 11.43 8.68
N ALA A 123 7.20 10.51 9.62
CA ALA A 123 6.86 9.13 9.28
C ALA A 123 5.51 9.00 8.54
N VAL A 124 4.50 9.79 8.92
CA VAL A 124 3.21 9.83 8.19
C VAL A 124 3.39 10.41 6.79
N THR A 125 4.23 11.43 6.64
CA THR A 125 4.56 12.00 5.32
C THR A 125 5.28 10.98 4.44
N TRP A 126 6.28 10.29 4.99
CA TRP A 126 6.97 9.21 4.28
C TRP A 126 6.01 8.10 3.86
N LEU A 127 5.13 7.63 4.75
CA LEU A 127 4.17 6.56 4.43
C LEU A 127 3.22 6.99 3.31
N ASN A 128 2.76 8.23 3.35
CA ASN A 128 1.94 8.80 2.28
C ASN A 128 2.69 8.76 0.94
N ASP A 129 3.89 9.35 0.89
CA ASP A 129 4.62 9.51 -0.35
C ASP A 129 5.07 8.17 -0.93
N ASP A 130 5.52 7.25 -0.08
CA ASP A 130 5.93 5.90 -0.48
C ASP A 130 4.75 5.08 -1.04
N LEU A 131 3.60 5.07 -0.34
CA LEU A 131 2.42 4.35 -0.81
C LEU A 131 1.83 4.96 -2.08
N TYR A 132 1.88 6.29 -2.25
CA TYR A 132 1.45 6.90 -3.51
C TYR A 132 2.35 6.47 -4.69
N GLU A 133 3.67 6.42 -4.51
CA GLU A 133 4.57 5.95 -5.57
C GLU A 133 4.46 4.44 -5.81
N HIS A 134 4.31 3.63 -4.75
CA HIS A 134 4.03 2.19 -4.85
C HIS A 134 2.77 1.95 -5.69
N ILE A 135 1.65 2.54 -5.28
CA ILE A 135 0.37 2.40 -5.97
C ILE A 135 0.50 2.87 -7.43
N ARG A 136 1.21 3.97 -7.70
CA ARG A 136 1.43 4.45 -9.06
C ARG A 136 2.17 3.41 -9.92
N LYS A 137 3.27 2.83 -9.42
CA LYS A 137 4.02 1.78 -10.14
C LYS A 137 3.14 0.58 -10.46
N GLU A 138 2.23 0.22 -9.56
CA GLU A 138 1.34 -0.90 -9.77
C GLU A 138 0.22 -0.60 -10.76
N GLU A 139 -0.54 0.48 -10.51
CA GLU A 139 -1.71 0.85 -11.31
C GLU A 139 -1.33 1.27 -12.74
N GLU A 140 -0.22 1.97 -12.91
CA GLU A 140 0.17 2.54 -14.20
C GLU A 140 1.11 1.66 -15.02
N GLU A 141 1.89 0.78 -14.35
CA GLU A 141 2.94 0.00 -15.01
C GLU A 141 2.72 -1.51 -14.87
N LEU A 142 2.73 -2.05 -13.64
CA LEU A 142 2.71 -3.49 -13.42
C LEU A 142 1.38 -4.14 -13.83
N PHE A 143 0.24 -3.61 -13.36
CA PHE A 143 -1.07 -4.20 -13.63
C PHE A 143 -1.46 -4.13 -15.11
N PRO A 144 -1.27 -3.01 -15.84
CA PRO A 144 -1.50 -2.99 -17.28
C PRO A 144 -0.59 -3.98 -18.03
N GLY A 145 0.66 -4.13 -17.58
CA GLY A 145 1.59 -5.12 -18.11
C GLY A 145 1.10 -6.56 -17.90
N ALA A 146 0.63 -6.87 -16.69
CA ALA A 146 0.07 -8.17 -16.34
C ALA A 146 -1.17 -8.53 -17.18
N MET A 147 -2.08 -7.57 -17.38
CA MET A 147 -3.28 -7.78 -18.20
C MET A 147 -2.92 -8.12 -19.66
N LYS A 148 -1.96 -7.38 -20.23
CA LYS A 148 -1.43 -7.65 -21.58
C LYS A 148 -0.78 -9.03 -21.66
N ALA A 149 0.05 -9.41 -20.68
CA ALA A 149 0.69 -10.72 -20.64
C ALA A 149 -0.32 -11.87 -20.59
N CYS A 150 -1.48 -11.67 -19.98
CA CYS A 150 -2.55 -12.66 -19.92
C CYS A 150 -3.50 -12.66 -21.13
N GLY A 151 -3.25 -11.82 -22.13
CA GLY A 151 -4.16 -11.66 -23.28
C GLY A 151 -5.53 -11.08 -22.89
N ALA A 152 -5.65 -10.54 -21.68
CA ALA A 152 -6.83 -9.83 -21.22
C ALA A 152 -6.71 -8.40 -21.73
N GLY A 153 -7.35 -8.10 -22.86
CA GLY A 153 -7.47 -6.73 -23.33
C GLY A 153 -8.17 -5.89 -22.28
N MET A 154 -7.59 -4.74 -21.93
CA MET A 154 -8.36 -3.66 -21.32
C MET A 154 -9.37 -3.22 -22.38
N GLU A 155 -10.62 -3.66 -22.28
CA GLU A 155 -11.69 -3.06 -23.08
C GLU A 155 -11.76 -1.57 -22.72
N ALA A 156 -11.70 -0.76 -23.78
CA ALA A 156 -11.60 0.70 -23.76
C ALA A 156 -12.86 1.39 -23.26
#